data_AF-A0A0L8MXR3-F1
#
_entry.id   AF-A0A0L8MXR3-F1
#
_cell.length_a   1.000
_cell.length_b   1.000
_cell.length_c   1.000
_cell.angle_alpha   90.00
_cell.angle_beta   90.00
_cell.angle_gamma   90.00
#
_symmetry.space_group_name_H-M   'P 1'
#
loop_
_entity.id
_entity.type
_entity.pdbx_description
1 polymer ?
#
loop_
_entity_poly.entity_id
_entity_poly.type
_entity_poly.pdbx_seq_one_letter_code
_entity_poly.pdbx_strand_id
1 'polypeptide(L)' 'LAPQANKDTWRQWSFPWKPTPGGHNLTVRATDGTGQVQTEDRTRTIPDGASGWHSVFVTT' A
#
# COMPACT_ATOMS: atom_id res chain seq x y z
N LEU A 1 12.73 3.38 -2.25
CA LEU A 1 11.66 4.39 -2.39
C LEU A 1 12.14 5.45 -3.37
N ALA A 2 11.31 5.86 -4.33
CA ALA A 2 11.68 6.94 -5.25
C ALA A 2 11.81 8.29 -4.51
N PRO A 3 12.61 9.24 -5.03
CA PRO A 3 12.61 10.62 -4.55
C PRO A 3 11.20 11.20 -4.52
N GLN A 4 10.92 12.08 -3.55
CA GLN A 4 9.64 12.78 -3.49
C GLN A 4 9.65 13.97 -4.47
N ALA A 5 8.67 14.02 -5.38
CA ALA A 5 8.52 15.16 -6.27
C ALA A 5 7.90 16.36 -5.55
N ASN A 6 6.74 16.17 -4.90
CA ASN A 6 6.13 17.13 -3.99
C ASN A 6 5.20 16.40 -2.99
N LYS A 7 4.50 17.15 -2.11
CA LYS A 7 3.58 16.60 -1.10
C LYS A 7 2.25 16.10 -1.67
N ASP A 8 1.88 16.56 -2.86
CA ASP A 8 0.59 16.28 -3.51
C ASP A 8 0.69 15.12 -4.52
N THR A 9 1.89 14.60 -4.75
CA THR A 9 2.16 13.46 -5.63
C THR A 9 2.43 12.18 -4.85
N TRP A 10 1.94 11.05 -5.38
CA TRP A 10 2.31 9.73 -4.93
C TRP A 10 3.82 9.48 -5.06
N ARG A 11 4.36 8.60 -4.22
CA ARG A 11 5.75 8.14 -4.28
C ARG A 11 5.79 6.66 -4.63
N GLN A 12 6.49 6.33 -5.70
CA GLN A 12 6.70 4.94 -6.07
C GLN A 12 7.62 4.24 -5.06
N TRP A 13 7.26 3.03 -4.66
CA TRP A 13 8.05 2.18 -3.79
C TRP A 13 8.18 0.78 -4.40
N SER A 14 9.21 0.06 -3.96
CA SER A 14 9.44 -1.34 -4.31
C SER A 14 10.07 -2.05 -3.12
N PHE A 15 9.78 -3.34 -2.98
CA PHE A 15 10.35 -4.21 -1.96
C PHE A 15 10.84 -5.50 -2.63
N PRO A 16 12.17 -5.70 -2.74
CA PRO A 16 12.70 -6.94 -3.30
C PRO A 16 12.44 -8.08 -2.32
N TRP A 17 11.69 -9.08 -2.78
CA TRP A 17 11.28 -10.22 -1.97
C TRP A 17 11.57 -11.53 -2.70
N LYS A 18 12.03 -12.53 -1.94
CA LYS A 18 12.25 -13.90 -2.43
C LYS A 18 11.18 -14.81 -1.81
N PRO A 19 10.14 -15.20 -2.57
CA PRO A 19 9.07 -16.04 -2.06
C PRO A 19 9.50 -17.49 -1.87
N THR A 20 8.90 -18.19 -0.91
CA THR A 20 8.89 -19.66 -0.87
C THR A 20 7.80 -20.20 -1.80
N PRO A 21 7.88 -21.45 -2.31
CA PRO A 21 6.82 -22.00 -3.16
C PRO A 21 5.44 -21.95 -2.49
N GLY A 22 4.38 -21.72 -3.28
CA GLY A 22 3.00 -21.68 -2.80
C GLY A 22 2.30 -20.33 -2.99
N GLY A 23 1.15 -20.19 -2.30
CA GLY A 23 0.30 -19.00 -2.37
C GLY A 23 0.64 -17.97 -1.29
N HIS A 24 0.66 -16.69 -1.66
CA HIS A 24 0.98 -15.59 -0.77
C HIS A 24 -0.01 -14.45 -0.91
N ASN A 25 -0.47 -13.90 0.21
CA ASN A 25 -1.28 -12.69 0.22
C ASN A 25 -0.41 -11.47 0.58
N LEU A 26 -0.11 -10.64 -0.41
CA LEU A 26 0.71 -9.45 -0.25
C LEU A 26 -0.17 -8.27 0.13
N THR A 27 0.05 -7.68 1.30
CA THR A 27 -0.73 -6.54 1.81
C THR A 27 0.17 -5.34 2.02
N VAL A 28 -0.34 -4.15 1.70
CA VAL A 28 0.42 -2.89 1.73
C VAL A 28 -0.31 -1.82 2.55
N ARG A 29 0.45 -1.00 3.27
CA ARG A 29 -0.04 0.16 4.03
C ARG A 29 0.94 1.33 3.94
N ALA A 30 0.44 2.55 4.02
CA ALA A 30 1.25 3.77 4.02
C ALA A 30 1.23 4.50 5.37
N THR A 31 2.26 5.32 5.60
CA THR A 31 2.31 6.32 6.67
C THR A 31 2.50 7.68 6.02
N ASP A 32 1.70 8.68 6.40
CA ASP A 32 1.78 10.02 5.82
C ASP A 32 2.89 10.89 6.46
N GLY A 33 3.05 12.13 5.95
CA GLY A 33 4.05 13.07 6.45
C GLY A 33 3.82 13.57 7.88
N THR A 34 2.65 13.30 8.47
CA THR A 34 2.31 13.61 9.87
C THR A 34 2.49 12.41 10.80
N GLY A 35 2.83 11.24 10.25
CA GLY A 35 2.99 10.00 10.99
C GLY A 35 1.69 9.19 11.12
N GLN A 36 0.59 9.60 10.51
CA GLN A 36 -0.65 8.83 10.51
C GLN A 36 -0.50 7.58 9.65
N VAL A 37 -0.85 6.42 10.20
CA VAL A 37 -0.78 5.13 9.53
C VAL A 37 -2.14 4.80 8.94
N GLN A 38 -2.16 4.32 7.69
CA GLN A 38 -3.37 3.84 7.05
C GLN A 38 -4.02 2.71 7.87
N THR A 39 -5.32 2.81 8.11
CA THR A 39 -6.12 1.80 8.80
C THR A 39 -6.41 0.59 7.90
N GLU A 40 -6.75 -0.56 8.51
CA GLU A 40 -7.22 -1.73 7.76
C GLU A 40 -8.69 -1.60 7.32
N ASP A 41 -9.47 -0.78 8.03
CA ASP A 41 -10.89 -0.53 7.77
C ASP A 41 -11.11 -0.03 6.34
N ARG A 42 -11.88 -0.80 5.58
CA ARG A 42 -12.22 -0.45 4.20
C ARG A 42 -13.41 0.49 4.16
N THR A 43 -13.24 1.62 3.47
CA THR A 43 -14.32 2.56 3.16
C THR A 43 -14.72 2.46 1.70
N ARG A 44 -15.96 2.87 1.40
CA ARG A 44 -16.42 3.01 0.02
C ARG A 44 -15.73 4.19 -0.65
N THR A 45 -15.61 4.13 -1.98
CA THR A 45 -14.88 5.11 -2.78
C THR A 45 -15.46 6.54 -2.76
N ILE A 46 -16.72 6.71 -2.33
CA ILE A 46 -17.39 8.01 -2.30
C ILE A 46 -17.61 8.45 -0.85
N PRO A 47 -17.35 9.73 -0.51
CA PRO A 47 -16.83 10.80 -1.38
C PRO A 47 -15.30 10.86 -1.46
N ASP A 48 -14.59 10.30 -0.48
CA ASP A 48 -13.18 10.60 -0.23
C ASP A 48 -12.20 9.51 -0.69
N GLY A 49 -12.60 8.71 -1.68
CA GLY A 49 -11.80 7.59 -2.17
C GLY A 49 -11.87 6.35 -1.27
N ALA A 50 -11.42 5.22 -1.79
CA ALA A 50 -11.40 3.97 -1.03
C ALA A 50 -10.16 3.96 -0.12
N SER A 51 -10.37 3.68 1.18
CA SER A 51 -9.30 3.43 2.15
C SER A 51 -9.29 1.95 2.60
N GLY A 52 -8.43 1.60 3.55
CA GLY A 52 -8.16 0.23 3.95
C GLY A 52 -6.96 -0.36 3.21
N TRP A 53 -6.36 -1.42 3.77
CA TRP A 53 -5.18 -2.02 3.16
C TRP A 53 -5.52 -2.74 1.85
N HIS A 54 -4.68 -2.49 0.84
CA HIS A 54 -4.76 -3.20 -0.43
C HIS A 54 -4.01 -4.52 -0.34
N SER A 55 -4.63 -5.58 -0.85
CA SER A 55 -4.06 -6.93 -0.82
C SER A 55 -4.21 -7.60 -2.18
N VAL A 56 -3.17 -8.34 -2.58
CA VAL A 56 -3.17 -9.17 -3.80
C VAL A 56 -2.68 -10.57 -3.47
N PHE A 57 -3.34 -11.57 -4.03
CA PHE A 57 -2.88 -12.96 -3.94
C PHE A 57 -1.98 -13.27 -5.13
N VAL A 58 -0.81 -13.85 -4.86
CA VAL A 58 0.14 -14.32 -5.87
C VAL A 58 0.53 -15.76 -5.61
N THR A 59 0.95 -16.47 -6.65
CA THR A 59 1.45 -17.85 -6.55
C THR A 59 2.84 -17.93 -7.17
N THR A 60 3.72 -18.70 -6.52
CA THR A 60 5.12 -18.90 -6.89
C THR A 60 5.48 -20.36 -6.98
#